data_AF-A0A9E5F4B4-F1
#
_entry.id   AF-A0A9E5F4B4-F1
#
_cell.length_a   1.000
_cell.length_b   1.000
_cell.length_c   1.000
_cell.angle_alpha   90.00
_cell.angle_beta   90.00
_cell.angle_gamma   90.00
#
_symmetry.space_group_name_H-M   'P 1'
#
loop_
_entity.id
_entity.type
_entity.pdbx_description
1 polymer ?
#
loop_
_entity_poly.entity_id
_entity_poly.type
_entity_poly.pdbx_seq_one_letter_code
_entity_poly.pdbx_strand_id
1 'polypeptide(L)'
;NHIWDNKEVLSIFETTDRLIRPANFPEPPRERCPGRGHVLLEKNGHSLMVINLMGRVFMDDIECPFIEVDRILAQQRSPVPILVDMHADATSEKYAMGWHLNGRVSAVVGSHSHVQTADEQILPGGTAYITDVGMSGAFASVIGMKPEEVIRRFMTKRRVMVQQSSENPGVSFVVITINEHHKATQIERQRFLVRGLDVQEGDLD
;
A
#
# COMPACT_ATOMS: atom_id res chain seq x y z
N ASN A 1 -2.19 3.49 7.89
CA ASN A 1 -2.71 3.90 9.22
C ASN A 1 -1.70 4.73 10.03
N HIS A 2 -0.42 4.37 10.11
CA HIS A 2 0.60 5.04 10.96
C HIS A 2 1.18 6.38 10.44
N ILE A 3 0.56 7.01 9.43
CA ILE A 3 1.12 8.21 8.78
C ILE A 3 1.34 9.39 9.74
N TRP A 4 0.57 9.47 10.84
CA TRP A 4 0.61 10.58 11.80
C TRP A 4 1.45 10.31 13.06
N ASP A 5 2.03 9.11 13.20
CA ASP A 5 2.72 8.71 14.42
C ASP A 5 4.02 9.50 14.66
N ASN A 6 4.66 9.97 13.58
CA ASN A 6 5.79 10.90 13.65
C ASN A 6 5.36 12.30 13.20
N LYS A 7 5.54 13.29 14.08
CA LYS A 7 5.21 14.70 13.83
C LYS A 7 5.98 15.32 12.67
N GLU A 8 7.17 14.80 12.35
CA GLU A 8 7.99 15.24 11.22
C GLU A 8 7.31 15.02 9.87
N VAL A 9 6.28 14.16 9.78
CA VAL A 9 5.55 13.94 8.52
C VAL A 9 5.00 15.24 7.93
N LEU A 10 4.64 16.22 8.78
CA LEU A 10 4.08 17.49 8.33
C LEU A 10 5.09 18.30 7.52
N SER A 11 6.36 18.36 7.93
CA SER A 11 7.40 19.04 7.16
C SER A 11 7.77 18.26 5.90
N ILE A 12 7.61 16.93 5.88
CA ILE A 12 7.82 16.14 4.67
C ILE A 12 6.76 16.47 3.61
N PHE A 13 5.49 16.61 4.00
CA PHE A 13 4.44 17.04 3.07
C PHE A 13 4.69 18.42 2.44
N GLU A 14 5.42 19.31 3.13
CA GLU A 14 5.80 20.62 2.62
C GLU A 14 6.99 20.56 1.63
N THR A 15 7.80 19.50 1.68
CA THR A 15 9.04 19.38 0.90
C THR A 15 8.95 18.44 -0.29
N THR A 16 7.94 17.57 -0.35
CA THR A 16 7.77 16.65 -1.48
C THR A 16 6.31 16.34 -1.81
N ASP A 17 6.03 16.34 -3.11
CA ASP A 17 4.74 15.94 -3.67
C ASP A 17 4.60 14.42 -3.82
N ARG A 18 5.69 13.67 -3.58
CA ARG A 18 5.75 12.21 -3.75
C ARG A 18 5.35 11.44 -2.50
N LEU A 19 5.05 12.12 -1.40
CA LEU A 19 4.44 11.51 -0.22
C LEU A 19 2.92 11.65 -0.29
N ILE A 20 2.23 10.51 -0.29
CA ILE A 20 0.76 10.45 -0.26
C ILE A 20 0.28 9.73 1.00
N ARG A 21 -0.94 10.04 1.41
CA ARG A 21 -1.65 9.43 2.55
C ARG A 21 -2.98 8.83 2.07
N PRO A 22 -3.67 7.98 2.85
CA PRO A 22 -5.00 7.52 2.51
C PRO A 22 -5.94 8.66 2.10
N ALA A 23 -6.50 8.59 0.89
CA ALA A 23 -7.32 9.66 0.33
C ALA A 23 -8.62 9.87 1.10
N ASN A 24 -9.17 8.81 1.68
CA ASN A 24 -10.42 8.78 2.41
C ASN A 24 -10.28 9.18 3.90
N PHE A 25 -9.22 9.90 4.27
CA PHE A 25 -9.23 10.60 5.55
C PHE A 25 -10.29 11.72 5.55
N PRO A 26 -11.00 11.95 6.68
CA PRO A 26 -12.02 12.98 6.76
C PRO A 26 -11.49 14.38 6.44
N GLU A 27 -12.31 15.17 5.75
CA GLU A 27 -12.02 16.56 5.35
C GLU A 27 -13.09 17.49 5.95
N PRO A 28 -13.07 17.75 7.27
CA PRO A 28 -14.06 18.61 7.89
C PRO A 28 -13.99 20.04 7.32
N PRO A 29 -15.11 20.79 7.24
CA PRO A 29 -15.16 22.08 6.53
C PRO A 29 -14.18 23.16 7.02
N ARG A 30 -13.66 23.03 8.25
CA ARG A 30 -12.82 24.04 8.91
C ARG A 30 -11.35 23.63 9.01
N GLU A 31 -11.02 22.40 8.66
CA GLU A 31 -9.67 21.86 8.83
C GLU A 31 -9.41 20.79 7.77
N ARG A 32 -8.39 21.02 6.93
CA ARG A 32 -8.02 20.04 5.92
C ARG A 32 -7.05 19.02 6.51
N CYS A 33 -7.20 17.77 6.11
CA CYS A 33 -6.21 16.75 6.44
C CYS A 33 -4.94 17.00 5.61
N PRO A 34 -3.76 17.20 6.24
CA PRO A 34 -2.52 17.49 5.52
C PRO A 34 -2.15 16.44 4.47
N GLY A 35 -1.32 16.85 3.51
CA GLY A 35 -0.89 15.99 2.41
C GLY A 35 -1.98 15.74 1.38
N ARG A 36 -1.77 14.71 0.54
CA ARG A 36 -2.65 14.38 -0.59
C ARG A 36 -2.96 12.89 -0.66
N GLY A 37 -4.11 12.56 -1.23
CA GLY A 37 -4.59 11.18 -1.39
C GLY A 37 -4.01 10.43 -2.59
N HIS A 38 -3.52 11.16 -3.58
CA HIS A 38 -2.98 10.63 -4.83
C HIS A 38 -1.95 11.58 -5.43
N VAL A 39 -1.14 11.07 -6.36
CA VAL A 39 -0.13 11.84 -7.10
C VAL A 39 -0.02 11.33 -8.54
N LEU A 40 0.23 12.23 -9.49
CA LEU A 40 0.63 11.89 -10.84
C LEU A 40 2.16 11.92 -10.92
N LEU A 41 2.77 10.79 -11.23
CA LEU A 41 4.21 10.65 -11.44
C LEU A 41 4.51 10.67 -12.93
N GLU A 42 5.59 11.36 -13.32
CA GLU A 42 6.09 11.36 -14.68
C GLU A 42 7.58 10.99 -14.68
N LYS A 43 7.96 10.01 -15.49
CA LYS A 43 9.35 9.57 -15.65
C LYS A 43 9.56 9.01 -17.06
N ASN A 44 10.62 9.43 -17.75
CA ASN A 44 11.01 8.94 -19.07
C ASN A 44 9.87 8.97 -20.11
N GLY A 45 9.01 10.00 -20.08
CA GLY A 45 7.86 10.14 -20.99
C GLY A 45 6.64 9.27 -20.65
N HIS A 46 6.67 8.54 -19.53
CA HIS A 46 5.54 7.79 -19.01
C HIS A 46 4.91 8.48 -17.81
N SER A 47 3.59 8.36 -17.68
CA SER A 47 2.82 8.85 -16.54
C SER A 47 2.19 7.70 -15.75
N LEU A 48 2.09 7.84 -14.44
CA LEU A 48 1.40 6.89 -13.55
C LEU A 48 0.70 7.66 -12.43
N MET A 49 -0.61 7.48 -12.28
CA MET A 49 -1.31 7.95 -11.10
C MET A 49 -1.22 6.91 -9.99
N VAL A 50 -0.83 7.33 -8.80
CA VAL A 50 -0.82 6.48 -7.60
C VAL A 50 -1.84 7.01 -6.61
N ILE A 51 -2.74 6.16 -6.15
CA ILE A 51 -3.77 6.46 -5.14
C ILE A 51 -3.51 5.60 -3.91
N ASN A 52 -3.58 6.18 -2.72
CA ASN A 52 -3.58 5.44 -1.46
C ASN A 52 -4.98 5.51 -0.83
N LEU A 53 -5.50 4.37 -0.36
CA LEU A 53 -6.78 4.25 0.33
C LEU A 53 -6.58 3.45 1.61
N MET A 54 -7.44 3.68 2.61
CA MET A 54 -7.46 2.88 3.83
C MET A 54 -8.81 2.19 4.02
N GLY A 55 -8.77 0.90 4.34
CA GLY A 55 -9.96 0.13 4.71
C GLY A 55 -10.51 0.54 6.07
N ARG A 56 -11.68 0.01 6.42
CA ARG A 56 -12.39 0.34 7.67
C ARG A 56 -12.65 -0.89 8.53
N VAL A 57 -12.69 -2.08 7.93
CA VAL A 57 -12.96 -3.30 8.69
C VAL A 57 -11.73 -3.64 9.55
N PHE A 58 -11.94 -3.69 10.87
CA PHE A 58 -10.89 -3.82 11.91
C PHE A 58 -9.89 -2.65 12.00
N MET A 59 -10.23 -1.51 11.39
CA MET A 59 -9.40 -0.30 11.36
C MET A 59 -10.20 0.92 11.86
N ASP A 60 -9.59 2.10 11.79
CA ASP A 60 -10.28 3.35 12.13
C ASP A 60 -11.49 3.58 11.21
N ASP A 61 -12.59 4.04 11.78
CA ASP A 61 -13.80 4.38 11.03
C ASP A 61 -13.63 5.76 10.39
N ILE A 62 -13.25 5.76 9.11
CA ILE A 62 -13.04 6.94 8.27
C ILE A 62 -14.00 6.93 7.07
N GLU A 63 -13.86 7.89 6.15
CA GLU A 63 -14.72 7.99 4.98
C GLU A 63 -14.63 6.73 4.10
N CYS A 64 -15.70 6.44 3.36
CA CYS A 64 -15.79 5.21 2.57
C CYS A 64 -14.75 5.20 1.43
N PRO A 65 -13.81 4.23 1.38
CA PRO A 65 -12.76 4.20 0.36
C PRO A 65 -13.31 3.99 -1.05
N PHE A 66 -14.44 3.27 -1.17
CA PHE A 66 -15.12 3.01 -2.46
C PHE A 66 -15.69 4.29 -3.08
N ILE A 67 -16.30 5.14 -2.26
CA ILE A 67 -16.87 6.42 -2.70
C ILE A 67 -15.73 7.39 -3.05
N GLU A 68 -14.69 7.44 -2.23
CA GLU A 68 -13.58 8.36 -2.44
C GLU A 68 -12.80 8.03 -3.71
N VAL A 69 -12.51 6.76 -3.99
CA VAL A 69 -11.83 6.39 -5.25
C VAL A 69 -12.67 6.73 -6.47
N ASP A 70 -13.99 6.51 -6.43
CA ASP A 70 -14.88 6.89 -7.53
C ASP A 70 -14.87 8.42 -7.76
N ARG A 71 -14.84 9.21 -6.69
CA ARG A 71 -14.71 10.67 -6.75
C ARG A 71 -13.40 11.12 -7.39
N ILE A 72 -12.28 10.47 -7.05
CA ILE A 72 -10.97 10.75 -7.64
C ILE A 72 -10.97 10.41 -9.13
N LEU A 73 -11.43 9.21 -9.50
CA LEU A 73 -11.48 8.77 -10.89
C LEU A 73 -12.39 9.66 -11.75
N ALA A 74 -13.49 10.18 -11.20
CA ALA A 74 -14.39 11.09 -11.92
C ALA A 74 -13.76 12.46 -12.25
N GLN A 75 -12.71 12.88 -11.51
CA GLN A 75 -12.02 14.15 -11.75
C GLN A 75 -10.89 14.03 -12.79
N GLN A 76 -10.58 12.81 -13.22
CA GLN A 76 -9.50 12.54 -14.15
C GLN A 76 -9.88 13.00 -15.56
N ARG A 77 -9.09 13.94 -16.11
CA ARG A 77 -9.32 14.52 -17.44
C ARG A 77 -8.70 13.71 -18.58
N SER A 78 -7.56 13.08 -18.32
CA SER A 78 -6.81 12.31 -19.30
C SER A 78 -6.55 10.90 -18.78
N PRO A 79 -6.84 9.85 -19.56
CA PRO A 79 -6.56 8.49 -19.14
C PRO A 79 -5.04 8.30 -18.99
N VAL A 80 -4.63 7.74 -17.85
CA VAL A 80 -3.26 7.31 -17.55
C VAL A 80 -3.35 5.97 -16.82
N PRO A 81 -2.27 5.18 -16.75
CA PRO A 81 -2.18 4.05 -15.84
C PRO A 81 -2.43 4.47 -14.39
N ILE A 82 -3.12 3.62 -13.63
CA ILE A 82 -3.49 3.91 -12.23
C ILE A 82 -3.13 2.72 -11.35
N LEU A 83 -2.36 2.99 -10.30
CA LEU A 83 -2.06 2.06 -9.22
C LEU A 83 -2.81 2.51 -7.97
N VAL A 84 -3.55 1.60 -7.35
CA VAL A 84 -4.23 1.81 -6.08
C VAL A 84 -3.58 0.93 -5.00
N ASP A 85 -3.05 1.54 -3.95
CA ASP A 85 -2.69 0.87 -2.70
C ASP A 85 -3.91 0.88 -1.76
N MET A 86 -4.45 -0.31 -1.50
CA MET A 86 -5.56 -0.52 -0.55
C MET A 86 -5.00 -1.01 0.79
N HIS A 87 -4.69 -0.07 1.67
CA HIS A 87 -4.15 -0.33 3.00
C HIS A 87 -5.26 -0.76 3.97
N ALA A 88 -5.47 -2.07 4.12
CA ALA A 88 -6.63 -2.61 4.83
C ALA A 88 -6.36 -3.93 5.56
N ASP A 89 -7.08 -4.23 6.64
CA ASP A 89 -6.92 -5.49 7.37
C ASP A 89 -7.75 -6.63 6.77
N ALA A 90 -9.05 -6.39 6.53
CA ALA A 90 -9.94 -7.43 6.03
C ALA A 90 -9.69 -7.78 4.56
N THR A 91 -9.44 -9.07 4.30
CA THR A 91 -9.29 -9.61 2.94
C THR A 91 -10.54 -9.40 2.09
N SER A 92 -11.73 -9.48 2.68
CA SER A 92 -13.00 -9.23 1.98
C SER A 92 -13.11 -7.79 1.46
N GLU A 93 -12.65 -6.79 2.23
CA GLU A 93 -12.65 -5.39 1.81
C GLU A 93 -11.64 -5.13 0.69
N LYS A 94 -10.44 -5.73 0.78
CA LYS A 94 -9.41 -5.68 -0.27
C LYS A 94 -9.89 -6.31 -1.58
N TYR A 95 -10.49 -7.50 -1.50
CA TYR A 95 -10.98 -8.23 -2.67
C TYR A 95 -12.15 -7.49 -3.32
N ALA A 96 -13.07 -6.96 -2.52
CA ALA A 96 -14.16 -6.12 -3.00
C ALA A 96 -13.64 -4.87 -3.73
N MET A 97 -12.59 -4.20 -3.21
CA MET A 97 -11.97 -3.06 -3.90
C MET A 97 -11.35 -3.45 -5.24
N GLY A 98 -10.67 -4.59 -5.31
CA GLY A 98 -10.15 -5.14 -6.56
C GLY A 98 -11.23 -5.34 -7.62
N TRP A 99 -12.35 -5.97 -7.24
CA TRP A 99 -13.49 -6.16 -8.15
C TRP A 99 -14.23 -4.86 -8.48
N HIS A 100 -14.37 -3.95 -7.53
CA HIS A 100 -14.95 -2.63 -7.75
C HIS A 100 -14.18 -1.89 -8.85
N LEU A 101 -12.85 -1.92 -8.80
CA LEU A 101 -11.99 -1.19 -9.73
C LEU A 101 -11.57 -2.00 -10.97
N ASN A 102 -12.04 -3.24 -11.10
CA ASN A 102 -11.70 -4.11 -12.22
C ASN A 102 -12.06 -3.46 -13.57
N GLY A 103 -11.05 -3.28 -14.41
CA GLY A 103 -11.15 -2.61 -15.70
C GLY A 103 -11.15 -1.08 -15.66
N ARG A 104 -11.16 -0.47 -14.47
CA ARG A 104 -11.12 0.99 -14.28
C ARG A 104 -9.74 1.51 -13.93
N VAL A 105 -8.88 0.65 -13.36
CA VAL A 105 -7.49 0.95 -13.01
C VAL A 105 -6.55 -0.13 -13.53
N SER A 106 -5.25 0.17 -13.58
CA SER A 106 -4.24 -0.80 -14.03
C SER A 106 -3.93 -1.82 -12.94
N ALA A 107 -3.89 -1.39 -11.67
CA ALA A 107 -3.58 -2.28 -10.56
C ALA A 107 -4.26 -1.86 -9.25
N VAL A 108 -4.67 -2.85 -8.45
CA VAL A 108 -5.06 -2.70 -7.05
C VAL A 108 -4.21 -3.67 -6.22
N VAL A 109 -3.34 -3.13 -5.38
CA VAL A 109 -2.48 -3.93 -4.50
C VAL A 109 -2.87 -3.64 -3.05
N GLY A 110 -3.01 -4.67 -2.23
CA GLY A 110 -3.24 -4.46 -0.81
C GLY A 110 -1.94 -4.34 -0.01
N SER A 111 -2.03 -3.69 1.15
CA SER A 111 -0.97 -3.62 2.17
C SER A 111 -1.59 -3.72 3.58
N HIS A 112 -0.81 -3.50 4.64
CA HIS A 112 -1.18 -3.53 6.08
C HIS A 112 -0.86 -4.82 6.84
N SER A 113 -1.18 -6.01 6.31
CA SER A 113 -1.10 -7.25 7.12
C SER A 113 0.34 -7.76 7.32
N HIS A 114 1.29 -7.22 6.55
CA HIS A 114 2.71 -7.57 6.54
C HIS A 114 3.02 -9.01 6.09
N VAL A 115 2.03 -9.75 5.59
CA VAL A 115 2.20 -11.11 5.07
C VAL A 115 1.81 -11.12 3.60
N GLN A 116 2.78 -11.34 2.72
CA GLN A 116 2.53 -11.41 1.27
C GLN A 116 1.60 -12.58 0.95
N THR A 117 0.53 -12.32 0.19
CA THR A 117 -0.40 -13.34 -0.29
C THR A 117 0.07 -13.96 -1.61
N ALA A 118 -0.48 -15.12 -1.97
CA ALA A 118 -0.16 -15.86 -3.20
C ALA A 118 -1.37 -15.91 -4.16
N ASP A 119 -2.20 -14.86 -4.14
CA ASP A 119 -3.42 -14.72 -4.92
C ASP A 119 -3.28 -13.67 -6.04
N GLU A 120 -2.04 -13.35 -6.41
CA GLU A 120 -1.74 -12.42 -7.49
C GLU A 120 -2.37 -12.89 -8.81
N GLN A 121 -3.10 -12.00 -9.46
CA GLN A 121 -3.81 -12.33 -10.70
C GLN A 121 -4.11 -11.08 -11.53
N ILE A 122 -4.39 -11.29 -12.82
CA ILE A 122 -5.01 -10.27 -13.66
C ILE A 122 -6.51 -10.53 -13.69
N LEU A 123 -7.29 -9.59 -13.17
CA LEU A 123 -8.76 -9.66 -13.21
C LEU A 123 -9.28 -9.51 -14.65
N PRO A 124 -10.51 -9.99 -14.96
CA PRO A 124 -11.02 -10.02 -16.34
C PRO A 124 -11.04 -8.69 -17.10
N GLY A 125 -11.08 -7.55 -16.40
CA GLY A 125 -11.03 -6.21 -17.01
C GLY A 125 -9.61 -5.69 -17.29
N GLY A 126 -8.58 -6.50 -17.02
CA GLY A 126 -7.16 -6.15 -17.19
C GLY A 126 -6.58 -5.36 -16.02
N THR A 127 -7.08 -5.59 -14.80
CA THR A 127 -6.55 -4.99 -13.57
C THR A 127 -5.71 -6.01 -12.83
N ALA A 128 -4.43 -5.70 -12.56
CA ALA A 128 -3.61 -6.53 -11.68
C ALA A 128 -4.12 -6.43 -10.23
N TYR A 129 -4.14 -7.55 -9.54
CA TYR A 129 -4.64 -7.66 -8.18
C TYR A 129 -3.77 -8.55 -7.32
N ILE A 130 -3.55 -8.16 -6.06
CA ILE A 130 -3.03 -9.01 -4.98
C ILE A 130 -3.61 -8.54 -3.64
N THR A 131 -4.01 -9.47 -2.76
CA THR A 131 -4.60 -9.12 -1.46
C THR A 131 -3.62 -8.41 -0.54
N ASP A 132 -2.36 -8.81 -0.48
CA ASP A 132 -1.32 -8.10 0.28
C ASP A 132 0.07 -8.30 -0.34
N VAL A 133 0.78 -7.20 -0.59
CA VAL A 133 2.16 -7.23 -1.12
C VAL A 133 3.15 -7.74 -0.06
N GLY A 134 2.78 -7.67 1.22
CA GLY A 134 3.60 -8.07 2.34
C GLY A 134 4.41 -6.91 2.93
N MET A 135 5.53 -7.25 3.54
CA MET A 135 6.39 -6.33 4.29
C MET A 135 7.80 -6.30 3.71
N SER A 136 8.45 -5.16 3.88
CA SER A 136 9.91 -5.02 3.82
C SER A 136 10.42 -4.70 5.22
N GLY A 137 11.21 -5.61 5.79
CA GLY A 137 11.59 -5.58 7.20
C GLY A 137 12.08 -6.94 7.71
N ALA A 138 12.07 -7.13 9.03
CA ALA A 138 12.53 -8.38 9.66
C ALA A 138 11.54 -9.53 9.48
N PHE A 139 11.91 -10.58 8.75
CA PHE A 139 11.03 -11.74 8.52
C PHE A 139 11.07 -12.79 9.63
N ALA A 140 12.16 -12.87 10.39
CA ALA A 140 12.21 -13.69 11.60
C ALA A 140 11.63 -12.90 12.78
N SER A 141 10.35 -12.57 12.69
CA SER A 141 9.64 -11.71 13.63
C SER A 141 8.14 -12.02 13.64
N VAL A 142 7.40 -11.39 14.57
CA VAL A 142 5.94 -11.34 14.52
C VAL A 142 5.55 -9.96 13.98
N ILE A 143 5.28 -9.88 12.68
CA ILE A 143 4.79 -8.65 12.01
C ILE A 143 5.80 -7.47 12.18
N GLY A 144 7.10 -7.76 12.20
CA GLY A 144 8.18 -6.78 12.40
C GLY A 144 8.65 -6.62 13.85
N MET A 145 8.01 -7.29 14.81
CA MET A 145 8.29 -7.15 16.25
C MET A 145 8.96 -8.41 16.84
N LYS A 146 9.68 -8.25 17.95
CA LYS A 146 10.34 -9.37 18.65
C LYS A 146 9.32 -10.44 19.09
N PRO A 147 9.49 -11.72 18.69
CA PRO A 147 8.51 -12.76 18.96
C PRO A 147 8.17 -12.95 20.44
N GLU A 148 9.17 -13.01 21.31
CA GLU A 148 9.02 -13.28 22.73
C GLU A 148 8.17 -12.23 23.47
N GLU A 149 8.29 -10.96 23.09
CA GLU A 149 7.53 -9.86 23.68
C GLU A 149 6.07 -9.87 23.22
N VAL A 150 5.85 -10.14 21.92
CA VAL A 150 4.50 -10.27 21.36
C VAL A 150 3.77 -11.48 21.95
N ILE A 151 4.44 -12.64 22.03
CA ILE A 151 3.89 -13.86 22.65
C ILE A 151 3.54 -13.57 24.11
N ARG A 152 4.44 -12.93 24.88
CA ARG A 152 4.17 -12.57 26.28
C ARG A 152 2.94 -11.65 26.40
N ARG A 153 2.79 -10.68 25.50
CA ARG A 153 1.59 -9.80 25.45
C ARG A 153 0.32 -10.62 25.25
N PHE A 154 0.31 -11.56 24.30
CA PHE A 154 -0.86 -12.41 24.04
C PHE A 154 -1.19 -13.37 25.19
N MET A 155 -0.18 -14.00 25.80
CA MET A 155 -0.33 -14.96 26.88
C MET A 155 -0.78 -14.31 28.19
N THR A 156 -0.21 -13.15 28.53
CA THR A 156 -0.46 -12.51 29.82
C THR A 156 -1.62 -11.50 29.79
N LYS A 157 -2.06 -11.08 28.60
CA LYS A 157 -3.04 -10.00 28.38
C LYS A 157 -2.64 -8.66 29.03
N ARG A 158 -1.40 -8.52 29.47
CA ARG A 158 -0.86 -7.27 30.03
C ARG A 158 -0.24 -6.42 28.92
N ARG A 159 -0.15 -5.11 29.19
CA ARG A 159 0.68 -4.22 28.37
C ARG A 159 2.14 -4.66 28.48
N VAL A 160 2.71 -4.99 27.33
CA VAL A 160 4.14 -5.27 27.14
C VAL A 160 4.64 -4.28 26.10
N MET A 161 5.73 -3.59 26.39
CA MET A 161 6.42 -2.79 25.39
C MET A 161 7.08 -3.77 24.42
N VAL A 162 6.68 -3.68 23.14
CA VAL A 162 7.22 -4.51 22.07
C VAL A 162 8.25 -3.70 21.28
N GLN A 163 9.37 -4.32 20.99
CA GLN A 163 10.48 -3.75 20.25
C GLN A 163 10.48 -4.29 18.82
N GLN A 164 11.01 -3.49 17.91
CA GLN A 164 11.24 -3.92 16.52
C GLN A 164 12.30 -5.03 16.48
N SER A 165 12.10 -5.98 15.57
CA SER A 165 13.10 -6.99 15.24
C SER A 165 13.97 -6.50 14.08
N SER A 166 15.25 -6.89 14.08
CA SER A 166 16.18 -6.73 12.96
C SER A 166 16.58 -8.06 12.33
N GLU A 167 15.96 -9.16 12.77
CA GLU A 167 16.37 -10.50 12.38
C GLU A 167 15.82 -10.92 11.01
N ASN A 168 16.71 -11.50 10.20
CA ASN A 168 16.41 -11.97 8.85
C ASN A 168 15.70 -10.90 7.98
N PRO A 169 16.35 -9.75 7.73
CA PRO A 169 15.74 -8.69 6.95
C PRO A 169 15.47 -9.15 5.52
N GLY A 170 14.36 -8.67 4.95
CA GLY A 170 13.94 -9.00 3.60
C GLY A 170 12.98 -7.97 3.03
N VAL A 171 12.66 -8.15 1.75
CA VAL A 171 11.76 -7.31 0.97
C VAL A 171 10.70 -8.18 0.33
N SER A 172 9.45 -7.72 0.35
CA SER A 172 8.35 -8.29 -0.42
C SER A 172 7.84 -7.22 -1.38
N PHE A 173 7.72 -7.54 -2.65
CA PHE A 173 7.21 -6.61 -3.66
C PHE A 173 6.51 -7.36 -4.79
N VAL A 174 5.85 -6.61 -5.67
CA VAL A 174 5.28 -7.13 -6.92
C VAL A 174 5.82 -6.36 -8.11
N VAL A 175 6.02 -7.06 -9.23
CA VAL A 175 6.33 -6.46 -10.53
C VAL A 175 5.07 -6.55 -11.38
N ILE A 176 4.62 -5.42 -11.92
CA ILE A 176 3.40 -5.33 -12.73
C ILE A 176 3.77 -4.74 -14.08
N THR A 177 3.42 -5.44 -15.16
CA THR A 177 3.59 -4.96 -16.53
C THR A 177 2.28 -4.39 -17.03
N ILE A 178 2.31 -3.17 -17.56
CA ILE A 178 1.14 -2.44 -18.07
C ILE A 178 1.37 -2.12 -19.55
N ASN A 179 0.36 -2.38 -20.39
CA ASN A 179 0.41 -2.09 -21.82
C ASN A 179 -0.03 -0.65 -22.16
N GLU A 180 0.03 -0.30 -23.44
CA GLU A 180 -0.37 0.99 -24.01
C GLU A 180 -1.85 1.34 -23.82
N HIS A 181 -2.69 0.35 -23.48
CA HIS A 181 -4.11 0.52 -23.15
C HIS A 181 -4.35 0.68 -21.64
N HIS A 182 -3.28 0.87 -20.86
CA HIS A 182 -3.28 1.02 -19.41
C HIS A 182 -3.82 -0.21 -18.67
N LYS A 183 -3.78 -1.39 -19.32
CA LYS A 183 -4.17 -2.67 -18.73
C LYS A 183 -2.94 -3.42 -18.27
N ALA A 184 -3.04 -4.06 -17.12
CA ALA A 184 -2.02 -4.98 -16.67
C ALA A 184 -2.06 -6.26 -17.49
N THR A 185 -0.90 -6.71 -17.94
CA THR A 185 -0.70 -7.96 -18.68
C THR A 185 -0.05 -9.04 -17.83
N GLN A 186 0.63 -8.64 -16.76
CA GLN A 186 1.38 -9.54 -15.87
C GLN A 186 1.48 -8.95 -14.47
N ILE A 187 1.47 -9.83 -13.47
CA ILE A 187 1.83 -9.53 -12.08
C ILE A 187 2.66 -10.68 -11.53
N GLU A 188 3.80 -10.36 -10.94
CA GLU A 188 4.70 -11.34 -10.31
C GLU A 188 5.03 -10.91 -8.89
N ARG A 189 4.75 -11.76 -7.90
CA ARG A 189 5.20 -11.53 -6.54
C ARG A 189 6.65 -11.97 -6.36
N GLN A 190 7.40 -11.17 -5.64
CA GLN A 190 8.78 -11.42 -5.29
C GLN A 190 8.97 -11.27 -3.79
N ARG A 191 9.85 -12.12 -3.23
CA ARG A 191 10.23 -12.05 -1.83
C ARG A 191 11.68 -12.48 -1.70
N PHE A 192 12.52 -11.58 -1.21
CA PHE A 192 13.94 -11.84 -1.00
C PHE A 192 14.35 -11.59 0.45
N LEU A 193 15.33 -12.36 0.91
CA LEU A 193 16.09 -12.03 2.10
C LEU A 193 17.26 -11.14 1.67
N VAL A 194 17.62 -10.14 2.47
CA VAL A 194 18.76 -9.26 2.17
C VAL A 194 20.06 -10.04 2.03
N ARG A 195 20.21 -11.18 2.72
CA ARG A 195 21.35 -12.09 2.53
C ARG A 195 21.39 -12.80 1.17
N GLY A 196 20.28 -12.80 0.43
CA GLY A 196 20.16 -13.34 -0.93
C GLY A 196 20.03 -12.26 -2.01
N LEU A 197 20.21 -10.98 -1.63
CA LEU A 197 20.28 -9.86 -2.55
C LEU A 197 21.76 -9.47 -2.70
N ASP A 198 22.39 -9.88 -3.80
CA ASP A 198 23.66 -9.30 -4.24
C ASP A 198 23.36 -7.90 -4.79
N VAL A 199 23.20 -6.93 -3.90
CA VAL A 199 22.99 -5.53 -4.26
C VAL A 199 24.32 -4.81 -4.07
N GLN A 200 24.91 -4.37 -5.17
CA GLN A 200 26.05 -3.47 -5.18
C GLN A 200 25.55 -2.01 -5.18
N GLU A 201 26.39 -1.11 -4.66
CA GLU A 201 26.14 0.32 -4.71
C GLU A 201 26.02 0.75 -6.19
N GLY A 202 24.85 1.27 -6.60
CA GLY A 202 24.54 1.65 -7.99
C GLY A 202 23.50 0.78 -8.71
N ASP A 203 23.06 -0.35 -8.13
CA ASP A 203 22.06 -1.23 -8.78
C ASP A 203 20.64 -0.62 -8.87
N LEU A 204 20.39 0.50 -8.18
CA LEU A 204 19.10 1.17 -8.09
C LEU A 204 19.08 2.59 -8.67
N ASP A 205 20.21 3.04 -9.25
CA ASP A 205 20.34 4.32 -9.95
C ASP A 205 19.92 4.20 -11.44
#